data_AF-A0A7J5ACG8-F1
#
_entry.id   AF-A0A7J5ACG8-F1
#
_cell.length_a   1.000
_cell.length_b   1.000
_cell.length_c   1.000
_cell.angle_alpha   90.00
_cell.angle_beta   90.00
_cell.angle_gamma   90.00
#
_symmetry.space_group_name_H-M   'P 1'
#
loop_
_entity.id
_entity.type
_entity.pdbx_description
1 polymer ?
#
loop_
_entity_poly.entity_id
_entity_poly.type
_entity_poly.pdbx_seq_one_letter_code
_entity_poly.pdbx_strand_id
1 'polypeptide(L)'
;MKKIYILLLVLLTACSSVKKEEASKLPLLTVTKIENGKDGYTATLEDKKGGLYTCTISIPNLEDNYVRVEVGEKVRIEGEYAESYPVQIFAKRIFKVE
;
A
#
# COMPACT_ATOMS: atom_id res chain seq x y z
N MET A 1 14.18 16.45 -52.84
CA MET A 1 14.20 17.06 -51.49
C MET A 1 12.93 16.69 -50.75
N LYS A 2 13.10 16.38 -49.46
CA LYS A 2 12.11 16.34 -48.38
C LYS A 2 11.28 15.07 -48.15
N LYS A 3 11.89 14.26 -47.27
CA LYS A 3 11.35 13.69 -46.02
C LYS A 3 10.31 12.58 -46.14
N ILE A 4 10.86 11.37 -46.25
CA ILE A 4 10.23 10.15 -45.77
C ILE A 4 10.12 10.28 -44.24
N TYR A 5 8.90 10.43 -43.72
CA TYR A 5 8.65 10.41 -42.29
C TYR A 5 8.35 8.97 -41.89
N ILE A 6 9.42 8.28 -41.48
CA ILE A 6 9.41 6.97 -40.84
C ILE A 6 8.54 7.03 -39.58
N LEU A 7 7.42 6.32 -39.65
CA LEU A 7 7.00 5.29 -38.70
C LEU A 7 7.83 5.22 -37.39
N LEU A 8 7.50 6.04 -36.39
CA LEU A 8 7.89 5.79 -34.99
C LEU A 8 7.00 6.58 -34.02
N LEU A 9 5.79 6.09 -33.76
CA LEU A 9 4.99 6.55 -32.62
C LEU A 9 4.17 5.40 -32.02
N VAL A 10 4.85 4.30 -31.70
CA VAL A 10 4.34 3.24 -30.83
C VAL A 10 5.39 3.03 -29.74
N LEU A 11 4.93 3.02 -28.48
CA LEU A 11 5.65 2.81 -27.20
C LEU A 11 5.83 4.06 -26.32
N LEU A 12 4.72 4.56 -25.76
CA LEU A 12 4.76 5.37 -24.53
C LEU A 12 3.85 4.83 -23.40
N THR A 13 3.38 3.58 -23.48
CA THR A 13 2.49 3.01 -22.46
C THR A 13 3.07 1.78 -21.79
N ALA A 14 4.11 1.94 -20.97
CA ALA A 14 4.48 0.90 -20.01
C ALA A 14 5.36 1.44 -18.87
N CYS A 15 4.78 2.22 -17.94
CA CYS A 15 5.45 2.48 -16.66
C CYS A 15 4.48 2.53 -15.48
N SER A 16 3.54 1.58 -15.41
CA SER A 16 2.66 1.42 -14.25
C SER A 16 2.45 -0.03 -13.81
N SER A 17 2.90 -1.02 -14.60
CA SER A 17 2.64 -2.44 -14.36
C SER A 17 3.42 -3.02 -13.19
N VAL A 18 4.66 -2.55 -12.96
CA VAL A 18 5.57 -3.12 -11.95
C VAL A 18 5.03 -2.92 -10.52
N LYS A 19 4.51 -1.73 -10.19
CA LYS A 19 4.00 -1.43 -8.84
C LYS A 19 2.77 -2.26 -8.45
N LYS A 20 1.90 -2.58 -9.43
CA LYS A 20 0.67 -3.33 -9.18
C LYS A 20 0.93 -4.82 -8.93
N GLU A 21 1.96 -5.37 -9.60
CA GLU A 21 2.38 -6.75 -9.41
C GLU A 21 3.00 -6.96 -8.02
N GLU A 22 3.88 -6.07 -7.57
CA GLU A 22 4.49 -6.19 -6.22
C GLU A 22 3.46 -6.04 -5.10
N ALA A 23 2.54 -5.07 -5.24
CA ALA A 23 1.45 -4.91 -4.30
C ALA A 23 0.61 -6.19 -4.18
N SER A 24 0.38 -6.93 -5.27
CA SER A 24 -0.46 -8.14 -5.26
C SER A 24 0.08 -9.29 -4.38
N LYS A 25 1.40 -9.32 -4.13
CA LYS A 25 2.09 -10.33 -3.30
C LYS A 25 1.97 -10.07 -1.80
N LEU A 26 1.64 -8.84 -1.41
CA LEU A 26 1.44 -8.47 -0.01
C LEU A 26 0.13 -9.09 0.53
N PRO A 27 0.07 -9.39 1.83
CA PRO A 27 -1.14 -9.92 2.44
C PRO A 27 -2.30 -8.93 2.27
N LEU A 28 -3.49 -9.46 1.94
CA LEU A 28 -4.71 -8.69 1.91
C LEU A 28 -5.31 -8.67 3.32
N LEU A 29 -5.36 -7.47 3.91
CA LEU A 29 -5.74 -7.26 5.30
C LEU A 29 -7.02 -6.42 5.35
N THR A 30 -7.91 -6.72 6.30
CA THR A 30 -9.12 -5.94 6.58
C THR A 30 -8.88 -5.09 7.81
N VAL A 31 -9.19 -3.80 7.74
CA VAL A 31 -9.10 -2.90 8.89
C VAL A 31 -10.23 -3.19 9.86
N THR A 32 -9.89 -3.57 11.10
CA THR A 32 -10.87 -3.93 12.13
C THR A 32 -10.99 -2.90 13.23
N LYS A 33 -9.95 -2.10 13.48
CA LYS A 33 -9.93 -1.04 14.49
C LYS A 33 -8.98 0.07 14.10
N ILE A 34 -9.29 1.31 14.51
CA ILE A 34 -8.42 2.47 14.38
C ILE A 34 -8.22 3.13 15.74
N GLU A 35 -6.97 3.40 16.10
CA GLU A 35 -6.58 4.14 17.30
C GLU A 35 -5.77 5.37 16.88
N ASN A 36 -6.37 6.55 17.01
CA ASN A 36 -5.75 7.80 16.57
C ASN A 36 -4.64 8.24 17.54
N GLY A 37 -3.50 8.62 16.99
CA GLY A 37 -2.42 9.30 17.69
C GLY A 37 -2.26 10.74 17.21
N LYS A 38 -1.25 11.43 17.74
CA LYS A 38 -0.94 12.81 17.36
C LYS A 38 -0.43 12.93 15.92
N ASP A 39 0.57 12.10 15.59
CA ASP A 39 1.32 12.20 14.32
C ASP A 39 0.98 11.03 13.37
N GLY A 40 -0.21 10.47 13.49
CA GLY A 40 -0.62 9.27 12.78
C GLY A 40 -1.65 8.46 13.55
N TYR A 41 -1.73 7.18 13.26
CA TYR A 41 -2.64 6.26 13.95
C TYR A 41 -2.15 4.81 13.83
N THR A 42 -2.66 3.96 14.71
CA THR A 42 -2.47 2.52 14.63
C THR A 42 -3.76 1.88 14.09
N ALA A 43 -3.63 1.04 13.08
CA ALA A 43 -4.72 0.21 12.59
C ALA A 43 -4.54 -1.24 13.08
N THR A 44 -5.58 -1.84 13.64
CA THR A 44 -5.65 -3.30 13.81
C THR A 44 -6.18 -3.90 12.52
N LEU A 45 -5.54 -4.97 12.05
CA LEU A 45 -5.88 -5.60 10.78
C LEU A 45 -5.95 -7.12 10.93
N GLU A 46 -6.74 -7.74 10.07
CA GLU A 46 -6.92 -9.19 10.03
C GLU A 46 -6.86 -9.71 8.60
N ASP A 47 -6.18 -10.83 8.37
CA ASP A 47 -6.25 -11.55 7.09
C ASP A 47 -7.43 -12.55 7.06
N LYS A 48 -7.71 -13.15 5.90
CA LYS A 48 -8.83 -14.10 5.76
C LYS A 48 -8.66 -15.42 6.56
N LYS A 49 -7.48 -15.66 7.12
CA LYS A 49 -7.13 -16.88 7.86
C LYS A 49 -7.10 -16.62 9.38
N GLY A 50 -7.47 -15.42 9.84
CA GLY A 50 -7.42 -15.03 11.24
C GLY A 50 -6.05 -14.55 11.72
N GLY A 51 -5.11 -14.30 10.80
CA GLY A 51 -3.82 -13.69 11.11
C GLY A 51 -4.01 -12.24 11.57
N LEU A 52 -3.46 -11.89 12.72
CA LEU A 52 -3.60 -10.57 13.34
C LEU A 52 -2.37 -9.70 13.12
N TYR A 53 -2.63 -8.43 12.80
CA TYR A 53 -1.62 -7.42 12.54
C TYR A 53 -1.96 -6.12 13.26
N THR A 54 -0.92 -5.36 13.59
CA THR A 54 -1.04 -3.93 13.90
C THR A 54 -0.20 -3.14 12.92
N CYS A 55 -0.67 -2.00 12.46
CA CYS A 55 0.06 -1.17 11.51
C CYS A 55 0.15 0.26 12.02
N THR A 56 1.38 0.75 12.19
CA THR A 56 1.65 2.16 12.49
C THR A 56 1.66 2.96 11.20
N ILE A 57 0.69 3.85 11.05
CA ILE A 57 0.54 4.74 9.89
C ILE A 57 0.93 6.15 10.34
N SER A 58 2.20 6.48 10.13
CA SER A 58 2.84 7.73 10.57
C SER A 58 2.76 8.77 9.45
N ILE A 59 2.14 9.91 9.73
CA ILE A 59 2.08 11.07 8.81
C ILE A 59 3.50 11.52 8.42
N PRO A 60 4.43 11.78 9.36
CA PRO A 60 5.77 12.25 8.98
C PRO A 60 6.61 11.20 8.25
N ASN A 61 6.38 9.90 8.48
CA ASN A 61 7.18 8.86 7.79
C ASN A 61 6.65 8.53 6.39
N LEU A 62 5.36 8.74 6.13
CA LEU A 62 4.73 8.42 4.85
C LEU A 62 4.80 9.57 3.85
N GLU A 63 4.86 10.81 4.33
CA GLU A 63 4.90 12.03 3.52
C GLU A 63 3.77 12.01 2.46
N ASP A 64 4.11 12.13 1.17
CA ASP A 64 3.15 12.10 0.05
C ASP A 64 2.43 10.74 -0.12
N ASN A 65 2.92 9.67 0.51
CA ASN A 65 2.26 8.36 0.50
C ASN A 65 1.22 8.21 1.63
N TYR A 66 1.01 9.25 2.45
CA TYR A 66 0.04 9.19 3.53
C TYR A 66 -1.37 8.98 2.99
N VAL A 67 -2.04 7.94 3.48
CA VAL A 67 -3.42 7.63 3.18
C VAL A 67 -4.16 7.32 4.48
N ARG A 68 -5.35 7.90 4.63
CA ARG A 68 -6.28 7.55 5.71
C ARG A 68 -7.06 6.31 5.31
N VAL A 69 -7.00 5.27 6.14
CA VAL A 69 -7.84 4.08 6.03
C VAL A 69 -8.96 4.09 7.06
N GLU A 70 -10.04 3.38 6.76
CA GLU A 70 -11.23 3.27 7.59
C GLU A 70 -11.54 1.82 7.94
N VAL A 71 -12.28 1.61 9.04
CA VAL A 71 -12.72 0.27 9.45
C VAL A 71 -13.59 -0.34 8.34
N GLY A 72 -13.32 -1.60 8.01
CA GLY A 72 -13.97 -2.33 6.93
C GLY A 72 -13.24 -2.25 5.58
N GLU A 73 -12.31 -1.31 5.39
CA GLU A 73 -11.51 -1.25 4.17
C GLU A 73 -10.56 -2.44 4.08
N LYS A 74 -10.32 -2.90 2.85
CA LYS A 74 -9.30 -3.90 2.55
C LYS A 74 -8.07 -3.21 2.01
N VAL A 75 -6.91 -3.56 2.55
CA VAL A 75 -5.65 -2.91 2.22
C VAL A 75 -4.55 -3.93 2.01
N ARG A 76 -3.55 -3.54 1.22
CA ARG A 76 -2.24 -4.18 1.19
C ARG A 76 -1.21 -3.15 1.62
N ILE A 77 -0.27 -3.57 2.47
CA ILE A 77 0.65 -2.64 3.14
C ILE A 77 2.09 -3.05 2.84
N GLU A 78 2.77 -2.16 2.13
CA GLU A 78 4.22 -2.22 1.90
C GLU A 78 4.90 -1.54 3.09
N GLY A 79 5.86 -2.22 3.71
CA GLY A 79 6.48 -1.75 4.94
C GLY A 79 7.43 -2.77 5.54
N GLU A 80 7.93 -2.45 6.73
CA GLU A 80 8.70 -3.39 7.55
C GLU A 80 7.75 -4.19 8.44
N TYR A 81 7.93 -5.51 8.48
CA TYR A 81 7.15 -6.43 9.32
C TYR A 81 8.05 -6.90 10.45
N ALA A 82 7.76 -6.49 11.67
CA ALA A 82 8.52 -6.88 12.84
C ALA A 82 8.10 -8.27 13.34
N GLU A 83 9.08 -9.07 13.76
CA GLU A 83 8.84 -10.37 14.40
C GLU A 83 8.17 -10.18 15.77
N SER A 84 6.84 -10.21 15.76
CA SER A 84 5.99 -9.87 16.90
C SER A 84 4.62 -10.53 16.78
N TYR A 85 3.84 -10.54 17.86
CA TYR A 85 2.45 -10.99 17.85
C TYR A 85 1.54 -10.02 18.63
N PRO A 86 0.51 -9.41 17.99
CA PRO A 86 0.23 -9.41 16.55
C PRO A 86 1.40 -8.89 15.72
N VAL A 87 1.49 -9.28 14.45
CA VAL A 87 2.59 -8.83 13.59
C VAL A 87 2.51 -7.32 13.41
N GLN A 88 3.54 -6.60 13.82
CA GLN A 88 3.60 -5.15 13.68
C GLN A 88 4.16 -4.75 12.30
N ILE A 89 3.47 -3.81 11.64
CA ILE A 89 3.84 -3.26 10.34
C ILE A 89 4.18 -1.78 10.50
N PHE A 90 5.35 -1.37 10.00
CA PHE A 90 5.70 0.04 9.83
C PHE A 90 5.48 0.42 8.37
N ALA A 91 4.37 1.13 8.10
CA ALA A 91 3.94 1.41 6.73
C ALA A 91 4.91 2.34 5.99
N LYS A 92 5.21 1.99 4.74
CA LYS A 92 5.89 2.83 3.74
C LYS A 92 4.95 3.22 2.60
N ARG A 93 4.01 2.34 2.25
CA ARG A 93 2.93 2.62 1.30
C ARG A 93 1.71 1.74 1.57
N ILE A 94 0.52 2.28 1.30
CA ILE A 94 -0.75 1.59 1.52
C ILE A 94 -1.53 1.58 0.21
N PHE A 95 -2.00 0.40 -0.18
CA PHE A 95 -2.84 0.20 -1.35
C PHE A 95 -4.24 -0.19 -0.88
N LYS A 96 -5.22 0.72 -1.05
CA LYS A 96 -6.63 0.38 -0.85
C LYS A 96 -7.11 -0.53 -1.96
N VAL A 97 -7.89 -1.55 -1.60
CA VAL A 97 -8.47 -2.52 -2.53
C VAL A 97 -9.98 -2.34 -2.48
N GLU A 98 -10.55 -1.82 -3.56
CA GLU A 98 -12.00 -1.75 -3.80
C GLU A 98 -12.61 -3.14 -3.96
#